data_AF-A0A416C035-F1
#
_entry.id   AF-A0A416C035-F1
#
_cell.length_a   1.000
_cell.length_b   1.000
_cell.length_c   1.000
_cell.angle_alpha   90.00
_cell.angle_beta   90.00
_cell.angle_gamma   90.00
#
_symmetry.space_group_name_H-M   'P 1'
#
loop_
_entity.id
_entity.type
_entity.pdbx_description
1 polymer ?
#
loop_
_entity_poly.entity_id
_entity_poly.type
_entity_poly.pdbx_seq_one_letter_code
_entity_poly.pdbx_strand_id
1 'polypeptide(L)'
;MARKKIVFVIVEGPSDDEVIGTMLSRMLDKNEVYVQIIHGDITAQHGVTNSNILAKIGTIVQNYAKNNHFKKSDFKEVIHIVDMDGAYIDDEHILEDKDAAKPIYS
;
A
#
# COMPACT_ATOMS: atom_id res chain seq x y z
N MET A 1 15.93 26.38 9.64
CA MET A 1 16.04 24.92 9.87
C MET A 1 15.88 24.21 8.54
N ALA A 2 16.62 23.13 8.28
CA ALA A 2 16.42 22.35 7.05
C ALA A 2 15.06 21.64 7.10
N ARG A 3 14.35 21.60 5.97
CA ARG A 3 13.07 20.88 5.84
C ARG A 3 13.30 19.40 6.17
N LYS A 4 12.43 18.79 6.99
CA LYS A 4 12.45 17.35 7.23
C LYS A 4 12.26 16.61 5.89
N LYS A 5 12.95 15.47 5.74
CA LYS A 5 12.73 14.58 4.59
C LYS A 5 11.45 13.78 4.80
N ILE A 6 10.85 13.34 3.70
CA ILE A 6 9.57 12.63 3.71
C ILE A 6 9.81 11.12 3.74
N VAL A 7 9.12 10.43 4.63
CA VAL A 7 8.89 8.99 4.56
C VAL A 7 7.43 8.80 4.14
N PHE A 8 7.24 8.28 2.92
CA PHE A 8 5.93 8.12 2.32
C PHE A 8 5.47 6.67 2.50
N VAL A 9 4.44 6.47 3.31
CA VAL A 9 3.91 5.15 3.67
C VAL A 9 2.63 4.93 2.89
N ILE A 10 2.51 3.80 2.21
CA ILE A 10 1.31 3.39 1.48
C ILE A 10 0.68 2.24 2.26
N VAL A 11 -0.60 2.37 2.57
CA VAL A 11 -1.39 1.38 3.32
C VAL A 11 -2.74 1.14 2.64
N GLU A 12 -3.37 0.01 2.93
CA GLU A 12 -4.61 -0.39 2.28
C GLU A 12 -5.83 0.31 2.88
N GLY A 13 -5.89 0.44 4.20
CA GLY A 13 -7.05 0.93 4.92
C GLY A 13 -6.75 2.00 5.98
N PRO A 14 -7.81 2.68 6.48
CA PRO A 14 -7.68 3.64 7.57
C PRO A 14 -7.24 2.98 8.88
N SER A 15 -7.60 1.72 9.11
CA SER A 15 -7.16 0.95 10.28
C SER A 15 -5.62 0.87 10.35
N ASP A 16 -4.95 0.73 9.21
CA ASP A 16 -3.50 0.68 9.12
C ASP A 16 -2.89 2.03 9.48
N ASP A 17 -3.49 3.14 9.03
CA ASP A 17 -3.03 4.48 9.36
C ASP A 17 -3.13 4.77 10.86
N GLU A 18 -4.27 4.42 11.48
CA GLU A 18 -4.49 4.63 12.92
C GLU A 18 -3.38 4.00 13.77
N VAL A 19 -2.95 2.78 13.40
CA VAL A 19 -1.92 2.03 14.12
C VAL A 19 -0.52 2.39 13.64
N ILE A 20 -0.25 2.14 12.36
CA ILE A 20 1.08 2.19 11.77
C ILE A 20 1.52 3.63 11.51
N GLY A 21 0.62 4.48 11.02
CA GLY A 21 0.89 5.90 10.81
C GLY A 21 1.31 6.60 12.10
N THR A 22 0.58 6.35 13.19
CA THR A 22 0.91 6.86 14.52
C THR A 22 2.24 6.32 15.04
N MET A 23 2.50 5.02 14.89
CA MET A 23 3.74 4.39 15.33
C MET A 23 4.96 4.93 14.57
N LEU A 24 4.90 4.95 13.24
CA LEU A 24 5.99 5.41 12.39
C LEU A 24 6.31 6.88 12.62
N SER A 25 5.28 7.73 12.81
CA SER A 25 5.46 9.15 13.12
C SER A 25 6.24 9.38 14.42
N ARG A 26 6.07 8.50 15.42
CA ARG A 26 6.84 8.54 16.68
C ARG A 26 8.26 8.02 16.51
N MET A 27 8.45 6.95 15.75
CA MET A 27 9.78 6.35 15.53
C MET A 27 10.67 7.16 14.60
N LEU A 28 10.07 7.87 13.64
CA LEU A 28 10.75 8.64 12.60
C LEU A 28 10.60 10.15 12.82
N ASP A 29 10.63 10.60 14.07
CA ASP A 29 10.43 11.99 14.52
C ASP A 29 11.30 13.04 13.79
N LYS A 30 12.48 12.64 13.29
CA LYS A 30 13.38 13.47 12.47
C LYS A 30 12.93 13.65 11.02
N ASN A 31 11.94 12.87 10.57
CA ASN A 31 11.36 12.90 9.23
C ASN A 31 9.89 13.36 9.31
N GLU A 32 9.36 13.74 8.16
CA GLU A 32 7.93 13.93 7.99
C GLU A 32 7.34 12.60 7.49
N VAL A 33 6.46 11.98 8.27
CA VAL A 33 5.77 10.76 7.85
C VAL A 33 4.46 11.15 7.21
N TYR A 34 4.20 10.68 5.99
CA TYR A 34 2.92 10.83 5.33
C TYR A 34 2.36 9.45 4.99
N VAL A 35 1.09 9.23 5.31
CA VAL A 35 0.39 7.98 5.03
C VAL A 35 -0.61 8.19 3.90
N GLN A 36 -0.48 7.38 2.85
CA GLN A 36 -1.38 7.31 1.72
C GLN A 36 -2.24 6.06 1.86
N ILE A 37 -3.52 6.26 2.14
CA ILE A 37 -4.52 5.19 2.15
C ILE A 37 -4.97 4.94 0.71
N ILE A 38 -4.92 3.68 0.24
CA ILE A 38 -5.33 3.27 -1.10
C ILE A 38 -6.81 2.88 -1.18
N HIS A 39 -7.42 2.51 -0.04
CA HIS A 39 -8.78 1.96 0.08
C HIS A 39 -8.95 0.62 -0.67
N GLY A 40 -8.10 -0.34 -0.31
CA GLY A 40 -8.10 -1.71 -0.82
C GLY A 40 -6.71 -2.15 -1.29
N ASP A 41 -6.60 -3.44 -1.63
CA ASP A 41 -5.36 -4.02 -2.11
C ASP A 41 -5.06 -3.61 -3.56
N ILE A 42 -3.92 -2.93 -3.73
CA ILE A 42 -3.43 -2.52 -5.04
C ILE A 42 -3.02 -3.73 -5.89
N THR A 43 -2.63 -4.86 -5.30
CA THR A 43 -2.22 -6.06 -6.04
C THR A 43 -3.41 -6.79 -6.65
N ALA A 44 -4.58 -6.74 -6.01
CA ALA A 44 -5.84 -7.28 -6.53
C ALA A 44 -6.63 -6.32 -7.44
N GLN A 45 -6.21 -5.07 -7.60
CA GLN A 45 -6.94 -4.09 -8.39
C GLN A 45 -7.01 -4.47 -9.89
N HIS A 46 -8.16 -4.26 -10.52
CA HIS A 46 -8.34 -4.58 -11.94
C HIS A 46 -7.28 -3.90 -12.84
N GLY A 47 -6.70 -4.70 -13.74
CA GLY A 47 -5.64 -4.25 -14.65
C GLY A 47 -4.29 -4.03 -13.98
N VAL A 48 -4.10 -4.49 -12.74
CA VAL A 48 -2.79 -4.62 -12.11
C VAL A 48 -2.18 -5.97 -12.50
N THR A 49 -0.90 -5.93 -12.83
CA THR A 49 -0.12 -7.12 -13.19
C THR A 49 1.26 -7.02 -12.54
N ASN A 50 1.95 -8.15 -12.42
CA ASN A 50 3.34 -8.19 -11.97
C ASN A 50 4.26 -7.27 -12.80
N SER A 51 3.95 -7.07 -14.09
CA SER A 51 4.73 -6.21 -14.98
C SER A 51 4.46 -4.71 -14.81
N ASN A 52 3.33 -4.31 -14.20
CA ASN A 52 2.92 -2.90 -14.12
C ASN A 52 2.79 -2.35 -12.69
N ILE A 53 2.83 -3.21 -11.66
CA ILE A 53 2.63 -2.82 -10.26
C ILE A 53 3.59 -1.71 -9.81
N LEU A 54 4.88 -1.82 -10.16
CA LEU A 54 5.89 -0.80 -9.82
C LEU A 54 5.58 0.56 -10.46
N ALA A 55 5.07 0.57 -11.69
CA ALA A 55 4.69 1.81 -12.37
C ALA A 55 3.50 2.47 -11.69
N LYS A 56 2.49 1.68 -11.28
CA LYS A 56 1.32 2.17 -10.56
C LYS A 56 1.67 2.75 -9.19
N ILE A 57 2.50 2.06 -8.41
CA ILE A 57 3.03 2.59 -7.14
C ILE A 57 3.80 3.90 -7.40
N GLY A 58 4.64 3.93 -8.44
CA GLY A 58 5.35 5.14 -8.85
C GLY A 58 4.42 6.31 -9.17
N THR A 59 3.29 6.07 -9.84
CA THR A 59 2.28 7.09 -10.13
C THR A 59 1.65 7.65 -8.86
N ILE A 60 1.36 6.82 -7.86
CA ILE A 60 0.82 7.29 -6.56
C ILE A 60 1.78 8.27 -5.90
N VAL A 61 3.06 7.90 -5.80
CA VAL A 61 4.10 8.75 -5.21
C VAL A 61 4.28 10.05 -6.01
N GLN A 62 4.29 9.96 -7.35
CA GLN A 62 4.44 11.13 -8.22
C GLN A 62 3.25 12.09 -8.13
N ASN A 63 2.03 11.56 -8.04
CA ASN A 63 0.83 12.38 -7.87
C ASN A 63 0.87 13.14 -6.54
N TYR A 64 1.22 12.47 -5.45
CA TYR A 64 1.40 13.13 -4.16
C TYR A 64 2.49 14.20 -4.21
N ALA A 65 3.65 13.88 -4.80
CA ALA A 65 4.74 14.83 -4.94
C ALA A 65 4.32 16.07 -5.74
N LYS A 66 3.62 15.88 -6.86
CA LYS A 66 3.14 16.97 -7.73
C LYS A 66 2.12 17.85 -7.02
N ASN A 67 1.14 17.25 -6.34
CA ASN A 67 0.06 17.97 -5.66
C ASN A 67 0.57 18.80 -4.47
N ASN A 68 1.71 18.43 -3.88
CA ASN A 68 2.30 19.10 -2.72
C ASN A 68 3.63 19.80 -3.04
N HIS A 69 3.97 19.98 -4.33
CA HIS A 69 5.17 20.65 -4.81
C HIS A 69 6.49 20.09 -4.25
N PHE A 70 6.57 18.78 -4.03
CA PHE A 70 7.78 18.09 -3.62
C PHE A 70 8.62 17.66 -4.81
N LYS A 71 9.94 17.63 -4.60
CA LYS A 71 10.92 17.05 -5.52
C LYS A 71 11.33 15.66 -5.04
N LYS A 72 11.88 14.84 -5.94
CA LYS A 72 12.46 13.54 -5.56
C LYS A 72 13.46 13.65 -4.41
N SER A 73 14.25 14.72 -4.38
CA SER A 73 15.21 14.99 -3.30
C SER A 73 14.58 15.19 -1.93
N ASP A 74 13.29 15.49 -1.84
CA ASP A 74 12.60 15.70 -0.56
C ASP A 74 12.18 14.38 0.09
N PHE A 75 12.08 13.31 -0.70
CA PHE A 75 11.77 11.96 -0.22
C PHE A 75 13.03 11.27 0.27
N LYS A 76 12.96 10.71 1.47
CA LYS A 76 13.97 9.79 2.02
C LYS A 76 13.66 8.37 1.57
N GLU A 77 12.40 7.95 1.72
CA GLU A 77 12.00 6.56 1.53
C GLU A 77 10.51 6.44 1.21
N VAL A 78 10.15 5.35 0.51
CA VAL A 78 8.76 4.93 0.28
C VAL A 78 8.60 3.54 0.88
N ILE A 79 7.64 3.40 1.79
CA ILE A 79 7.30 2.14 2.45
C ILE A 79 5.92 1.73 1.95
N HIS A 80 5.79 0.53 1.41
CA HIS A 80 4.50 -0.04 1.01
C HIS A 80 4.19 -1.20 1.94
N ILE A 81 3.13 -1.05 2.72
CA ILE A 81 2.66 -2.08 3.63
C ILE A 81 1.46 -2.72 2.95
N VAL A 82 1.57 -4.03 2.76
CA VAL A 82 0.56 -4.85 2.12
C VAL A 82 0.23 -5.97 3.08
N ASP A 83 -1.06 -6.22 3.23
CA ASP A 83 -1.54 -7.44 3.83
C ASP A 83 -1.71 -8.47 2.71
N MET A 84 -1.47 -9.74 3.02
CA MET A 84 -1.72 -10.81 2.06
C MET A 84 -3.15 -11.32 2.29
N ASP A 85 -4.15 -10.53 1.92
CA ASP A 85 -5.55 -10.95 1.94
C ASP A 85 -5.84 -11.85 0.74
N GLY A 86 -5.50 -13.13 0.90
CA GLY A 86 -5.89 -14.18 -0.02
C GLY A 86 -4.81 -15.22 -0.21
N ALA A 87 -5.18 -16.48 -0.01
CA ALA A 87 -4.39 -17.58 -0.53
C ALA A 87 -4.57 -17.59 -2.06
N TYR A 88 -3.63 -17.02 -2.80
CA TYR A 88 -3.53 -17.20 -4.24
C TYR A 88 -3.03 -18.63 -4.49
N ILE A 89 -3.96 -19.58 -4.48
CA ILE A 89 -3.69 -20.98 -4.84
C ILE A 89 -3.91 -21.15 -6.34
N ASP A 90 -3.14 -22.03 -6.94
CA ASP A 90 -3.36 -22.38 -8.35
C ASP A 90 -4.79 -22.93 -8.54
N ASP A 91 -5.41 -22.68 -9.69
CA ASP A 91 -6.73 -23.19 -10.05
C ASP A 91 -6.81 -24.72 -9.88
N GLU A 92 -5.68 -25.42 -10.06
CA GLU A 92 -5.55 -26.86 -9.80
C GLU A 92 -5.89 -27.27 -8.36
N HIS A 93 -5.80 -26.34 -7.41
CA HIS A 93 -6.09 -26.55 -5.99
C HIS A 93 -7.47 -25.98 -5.59
N ILE A 94 -8.24 -25.43 -6.53
CA ILE A 94 -9.61 -24.93 -6.31
C ILE A 94 -10.61 -26.05 -6.59
N LEU A 95 -11.38 -26.45 -5.57
CA LEU A 95 -12.47 -27.42 -5.71
C LEU A 95 -13.82 -26.67 -5.73
N GLU A 96 -14.57 -26.78 -6.82
CA GLU A 96 -15.93 -26.23 -6.92
C GLU A 96 -16.95 -27.23 -6.36
N ASP A 97 -17.57 -26.89 -5.22
CA ASP A 97 -18.73 -27.59 -4.70
C ASP A 97 -20.00 -26.77 -5.01
N LYS A 98 -20.86 -27.30 -5.88
CA LYS A 98 -22.08 -26.63 -6.35
C LYS A 98 -23.20 -26.61 -5.31
N ASP A 99 -23.10 -27.46 -4.29
CA ASP A 99 -24.04 -27.52 -3.18
C ASP A 99 -23.60 -26.64 -2.00
N ALA A 100 -22.39 -26.07 -2.06
CA ALA A 100 -21.88 -25.18 -1.04
C ALA A 100 -22.67 -23.86 -1.02
N ALA A 101 -23.30 -23.57 0.13
CA ALA A 101 -24.06 -22.33 0.32
C ALA A 101 -23.19 -21.07 0.36
N LYS A 102 -21.87 -21.20 0.57
CA LYS A 102 -20.89 -20.11 0.64
C LYS A 102 -19.47 -20.65 0.42
N PRO A 103 -18.48 -19.79 0.10
CA PRO A 103 -17.07 -20.18 0.08
C PRO A 103 -16.63 -20.72 1.45
N ILE A 104 -15.95 -21.86 1.45
CA ILE A 104 -15.36 -22.48 2.65
C ILE A 104 -13.84 -22.39 2.50
N TYR A 105 -13.20 -21.80 3.51
CA TYR A 105 -11.74 -21.77 3.65
C TYR A 105 -11.38 -22.80 4.73
N SER A 106 -10.55 -23.78 4.39
CA SER A 106 -10.07 -24.83 5.32
C SER A 106 -8.57 -24.75 5.50
#